data_AF-A0AA88AE81-F1
#
_entry.id   AF-A0AA88AE81-F1
#
_cell.length_a   1.000
_cell.length_b   1.000
_cell.length_c   1.000
_cell.angle_alpha   90.00
_cell.angle_beta   90.00
_cell.angle_gamma   90.00
#
_symmetry.space_group_name_H-M   'P 1'
#
loop_
_entity.id
_entity.type
_entity.pdbx_description
1 polymer ?
#
loop_
_entity_poly.entity_id
_entity_poly.type
_entity_poly.pdbx_seq_one_letter_code
_entity_poly.pdbx_strand_id
1 'polypeptide(L)'
;MSGIMGKNGVNYLEGFLLMRQGPLDLSFYPVPDQLRITALVTQSGIVYVMELAKYYDQSTQNYEDKGLQVLLYLLNFVPGFAFKKDVTYFDFLNRVGSEETTLQGLGLWEIPHPWLNLFVPESRMSDFDSGVFRGILLEQKVPAGLVIVYPMNRNK
;
A
#
# COMPACT_ATOMS: atom_id res chain seq x y z
N MET A 1 -14.09 4.87 0.04
CA MET A 1 -13.69 4.96 1.46
C MET A 1 -13.42 6.43 1.78
N SER A 2 -14.32 7.11 2.49
CA SER A 2 -13.98 8.39 3.10
C SER A 2 -12.89 8.10 4.14
N GLY A 3 -11.69 8.65 3.98
CA GLY A 3 -10.65 8.57 5.01
C GLY A 3 -11.29 8.95 6.33
N ILE A 4 -11.25 8.05 7.32
CA ILE A 4 -11.95 8.16 8.60
C ILE A 4 -11.68 9.55 9.17
N MET A 5 -12.67 10.44 9.06
CA MET A 5 -12.52 11.85 9.40
C MET A 5 -12.89 12.02 10.88
N GLY A 6 -11.92 12.44 11.70
CA GLY A 6 -12.08 12.63 13.14
C GLY A 6 -10.77 12.34 13.90
N LYS A 7 -10.77 12.53 15.23
CA LYS A 7 -9.60 12.27 16.12
C LYS A 7 -9.05 10.83 16.04
N ASN A 8 -9.77 9.91 15.40
CA ASN A 8 -9.40 8.51 15.22
C ASN A 8 -8.94 8.18 13.79
N GLY A 9 -8.84 9.18 12.90
CA GLY A 9 -8.32 9.02 11.54
C GLY A 9 -6.83 8.70 11.50
N VAL A 10 -6.38 8.17 10.37
CA VAL A 10 -4.95 7.90 10.11
C VAL A 10 -4.23 9.18 9.69
N ASN A 11 -2.93 9.28 9.98
CA ASN A 11 -2.11 10.41 9.54
C ASN A 11 -1.62 10.25 8.10
N TYR A 12 -1.60 9.01 7.62
CA TYR A 12 -1.22 8.62 6.28
C TYR A 12 -2.08 7.43 5.84
N LEU A 13 -2.49 7.43 4.58
CA LEU A 13 -3.22 6.34 3.94
C LEU A 13 -2.81 6.27 2.47
N GLU A 14 -2.25 5.14 2.09
CA GLU A 14 -2.08 4.76 0.69
C GLU A 14 -2.57 3.32 0.46
N GLY A 15 -2.54 2.90 -0.79
CA GLY A 15 -2.75 1.52 -1.17
C GLY A 15 -1.91 1.17 -2.38
N PHE A 16 -1.61 -0.11 -2.52
CA PHE A 16 -0.88 -0.62 -3.67
C PHE A 16 -1.35 -2.01 -4.06
N LEU A 17 -0.97 -2.44 -5.26
CA LEU A 17 -1.32 -3.75 -5.80
C LEU A 17 -0.14 -4.71 -5.74
N LEU A 18 -0.37 -5.91 -5.21
CA LEU A 18 0.50 -7.06 -5.41
C LEU A 18 -0.11 -7.93 -6.50
N MET A 19 0.65 -8.18 -7.58
CA MET A 19 0.17 -8.91 -8.75
C MET A 19 1.08 -10.07 -9.10
N ARG A 20 0.51 -11.18 -9.57
CA ARG A 20 1.25 -12.42 -9.88
C ARG A 20 2.36 -12.21 -10.94
N GLN A 21 2.17 -11.25 -11.85
CA GLN A 21 3.05 -10.98 -12.99
C GLN A 21 4.05 -9.83 -12.74
N GLY A 22 4.01 -9.18 -11.58
CA GLY A 22 4.96 -8.13 -11.20
C GLY A 22 6.05 -8.64 -10.25
N PRO A 23 7.14 -7.88 -10.07
CA PRO A 23 7.99 -8.11 -8.91
C PRO A 23 7.13 -7.98 -7.64
N LEU A 24 7.27 -8.94 -6.72
CA LEU A 24 6.67 -8.84 -5.40
C LEU A 24 7.70 -8.25 -4.45
N ASP A 25 7.59 -6.96 -4.15
CA ASP A 25 8.31 -6.41 -3.02
C ASP A 25 7.63 -6.88 -1.73
N LEU A 26 8.32 -7.79 -1.03
CA LEU A 26 7.88 -8.33 0.25
C LEU A 26 8.76 -7.86 1.42
N SER A 27 9.63 -6.87 1.21
CA SER A 27 10.62 -6.38 2.19
C SER A 27 9.99 -5.81 3.45
N PHE A 28 8.76 -5.29 3.36
CA PHE A 28 7.98 -4.83 4.51
C PHE A 28 7.52 -5.98 5.44
N TYR A 29 7.25 -7.16 4.87
CA TYR A 29 6.60 -8.25 5.59
C TYR A 29 7.60 -9.15 6.31
N PRO A 30 7.26 -9.69 7.49
CA PRO A 30 8.12 -10.65 8.18
C PRO A 30 8.37 -11.88 7.32
N VAL A 31 9.61 -12.41 7.34
CA VAL A 31 10.02 -13.57 6.54
C VAL A 31 9.06 -14.77 6.65
N PRO A 32 8.55 -15.15 7.85
CA PRO A 32 7.59 -16.26 7.96
C PRO A 32 6.28 -16.04 7.20
N ASP A 33 5.91 -14.79 6.93
CA ASP A 33 4.65 -14.42 6.29
C ASP A 33 4.75 -14.28 4.77
N GLN A 34 5.95 -14.14 4.22
CA GLN A 34 6.16 -13.91 2.79
C GLN A 34 5.59 -15.05 1.92
N LEU A 35 5.69 -16.30 2.39
CA LEU A 35 5.13 -17.46 1.68
C LEU A 35 3.60 -17.42 1.62
N ARG A 36 2.92 -17.07 2.71
CA ARG A 36 1.45 -17.00 2.72
C ARG A 36 0.93 -15.80 1.92
N ILE A 37 1.66 -14.70 1.88
CA ILE A 37 1.34 -13.54 1.02
C ILE A 37 1.50 -13.93 -0.44
N THR A 38 2.61 -14.57 -0.80
CA THR A 38 2.85 -15.07 -2.16
C THR A 38 1.77 -16.06 -2.59
N ALA A 39 1.36 -16.96 -1.70
CA ALA A 39 0.27 -17.90 -1.95
C ALA A 39 -1.06 -17.18 -2.18
N LEU A 40 -1.39 -16.15 -1.39
CA LEU A 40 -2.60 -15.35 -1.56
C LEU A 40 -2.62 -14.62 -2.91
N VAL A 41 -1.50 -14.01 -3.31
CA VAL A 41 -1.34 -13.34 -4.63
C VAL A 41 -1.45 -14.35 -5.75
N THR A 42 -0.82 -15.53 -5.60
CA THR A 42 -0.88 -16.59 -6.59
C THR A 42 -2.29 -17.15 -6.70
N GLN A 43 -3.05 -17.30 -5.62
CA GLN A 43 -4.42 -17.78 -5.69
C GLN A 43 -5.37 -16.74 -6.32
N SER A 44 -5.22 -15.48 -5.94
CA SER A 44 -6.17 -14.41 -6.32
C SER A 44 -5.82 -13.70 -7.63
N GLY A 45 -4.57 -13.83 -8.10
CA GLY A 45 -4.00 -13.10 -9.23
C GLY A 45 -3.59 -11.66 -8.89
N ILE A 46 -4.44 -10.97 -8.13
CA ILE A 46 -4.26 -9.61 -7.64
C ILE A 46 -4.65 -9.52 -6.16
N VAL A 47 -3.88 -8.79 -5.36
CA VAL A 47 -4.16 -8.46 -3.97
C VAL A 47 -4.03 -6.94 -3.80
N TYR A 48 -5.00 -6.36 -3.11
CA TYR A 48 -5.01 -4.94 -2.76
C TYR A 48 -4.49 -4.78 -1.34
N VAL A 49 -3.46 -3.96 -1.18
CA VAL A 49 -2.85 -3.68 0.11
C VAL A 49 -3.23 -2.27 0.53
N MET A 50 -3.55 -2.11 1.81
CA MET A 50 -3.75 -0.81 2.45
C MET A 50 -2.55 -0.53 3.34
N GLU A 51 -1.87 0.59 3.10
CA GLU A 51 -0.79 1.10 3.96
C GLU A 51 -1.31 2.29 4.76
N LEU A 52 -1.09 2.28 6.07
CA LEU A 52 -1.52 3.35 6.95
C LEU A 52 -0.46 3.65 8.01
N ALA A 53 -0.41 4.91 8.45
CA ALA A 53 0.44 5.30 9.57
C ALA A 53 -0.34 6.12 10.61
N LYS A 54 0.07 5.91 11.86
CA LYS A 54 -0.34 6.70 13.02
C LYS A 54 0.91 7.29 13.64
N TYR A 55 0.95 8.61 13.70
CA TYR A 55 2.05 9.34 14.34
C TYR A 55 1.74 9.47 15.81
N TYR A 56 2.75 9.25 16.64
CA TYR A 56 2.65 9.37 18.07
C TYR A 56 3.96 9.93 18.63
N ASP A 57 3.88 10.41 19.86
CA ASP A 57 5.01 10.71 20.72
C ASP A 57 4.90 9.91 22.03
N GLN A 58 5.88 10.06 22.91
CA GLN A 58 5.89 9.35 24.19
C GLN A 58 4.64 9.59 25.05
N SER A 59 3.97 10.74 24.88
CA SER A 59 2.77 11.08 25.65
C SER A 59 1.48 10.49 25.08
N THR A 60 1.47 10.18 23.77
CA THR A 60 0.28 9.75 23.02
C THR A 60 0.30 8.28 22.62
N GLN A 61 1.44 7.58 22.76
CA GLN A 61 1.62 6.18 22.35
C GLN A 61 0.47 5.25 22.77
N ASN A 62 0.11 5.25 24.06
CA ASN A 62 -0.96 4.38 24.58
C ASN A 62 -2.34 4.70 23.99
N TYR A 63 -2.60 5.96 23.65
CA TYR A 63 -3.85 6.39 23.03
C TYR A 63 -3.89 5.97 21.56
N GLU A 64 -2.80 6.19 20.82
CA GLU A 64 -2.72 5.83 19.40
C GLU A 64 -2.71 4.32 19.18
N ASP A 65 -2.08 3.53 20.06
CA ASP A 65 -2.14 2.07 19.98
C ASP A 65 -3.60 1.57 20.13
N LYS A 66 -4.38 2.13 21.06
CA LYS A 66 -5.82 1.82 21.18
C LYS A 66 -6.60 2.27 19.96
N GLY A 67 -6.31 3.47 19.44
CA GLY A 67 -6.93 4.00 18.23
C GLY A 67 -6.69 3.11 17.01
N LEU A 68 -5.46 2.59 16.86
CA LEU A 68 -5.10 1.65 15.80
C LEU A 68 -5.86 0.33 15.92
N GLN A 69 -6.03 -0.22 17.14
CA GLN A 69 -6.81 -1.44 17.33
C GLN A 69 -8.28 -1.28 16.94
N VAL A 70 -8.89 -0.14 17.30
CA VAL A 70 -10.26 0.18 16.87
C VAL A 70 -10.34 0.34 15.35
N LEU A 71 -9.35 1.01 14.74
CA LEU A 71 -9.30 1.19 13.30
C LEU A 71 -9.20 -0.16 12.57
N LEU A 72 -8.29 -1.04 12.99
CA LEU A 72 -8.14 -2.38 12.41
C LEU A 72 -9.41 -3.22 12.58
N TYR A 73 -10.11 -3.10 13.72
CA TYR A 73 -11.38 -3.80 13.93
C TYR A 73 -12.48 -3.37 12.93
N LEU A 74 -12.46 -2.11 12.47
CA LEU A 74 -13.44 -1.59 11.52
C LEU A 74 -13.09 -1.92 10.05
N LEU A 75 -11.87 -2.38 9.77
CA LEU A 75 -11.42 -2.69 8.42
C LEU A 75 -11.73 -4.14 8.06
N ASN A 76 -12.29 -4.35 6.86
CA ASN A 76 -12.63 -5.68 6.35
C ASN A 76 -11.49 -6.28 5.49
N PHE A 77 -10.29 -6.38 6.06
CA PHE A 77 -9.15 -7.03 5.39
C PHE A 77 -9.16 -8.54 5.62
N VAL A 78 -8.33 -9.29 4.87
CA VAL A 78 -8.22 -10.75 5.01
C VAL A 78 -7.73 -11.10 6.42
N PRO A 79 -8.48 -11.89 7.22
CA PRO A 79 -8.09 -12.21 8.59
C PRO A 79 -6.66 -12.75 8.68
N GLY A 80 -5.87 -12.19 9.62
CA GLY A 80 -4.48 -12.56 9.82
C GLY A 80 -3.46 -11.86 8.91
N PHE A 81 -3.88 -11.00 7.97
CA PHE A 81 -3.00 -10.23 7.08
C PHE A 81 -2.87 -8.76 7.50
N ALA A 82 -2.78 -8.50 8.80
CA ALA A 82 -2.39 -7.21 9.34
C ALA A 82 -0.91 -7.27 9.78
N PHE A 83 -0.10 -6.37 9.27
CA PHE A 83 1.33 -6.28 9.55
C PHE A 83 1.64 -4.88 10.08
N LYS A 84 2.48 -4.80 11.11
CA LYS A 84 2.85 -3.53 11.77
C LYS A 84 4.38 -3.45 11.84
N LYS A 85 4.89 -2.26 11.57
CA LYS A 85 6.27 -1.87 11.88
C LYS A 85 6.22 -0.56 12.64
N ASP A 86 7.04 -0.45 13.68
CA ASP A 86 7.22 0.78 14.43
C ASP A 86 8.57 1.38 14.05
N VAL A 87 8.59 2.64 13.61
CA VAL A 87 9.75 3.31 13.03
C VAL A 87 9.76 4.77 13.45
N THR A 88 10.91 5.43 13.35
CA THR A 88 10.97 6.87 13.57
C THR A 88 10.19 7.60 12.48
N TYR A 89 9.71 8.81 12.81
CA TYR A 89 9.04 9.66 11.84
C TYR A 89 9.89 9.93 10.60
N PHE A 90 11.21 10.12 10.79
CA PHE A 90 12.13 10.34 9.68
C PHE A 90 12.29 9.11 8.80
N ASP A 91 12.47 7.92 9.39
CA ASP A 91 12.60 6.68 8.62
C ASP A 91 11.35 6.39 7.80
N PHE A 92 10.15 6.72 8.33
CA PHE A 92 8.92 6.62 7.57
C PHE A 92 8.92 7.57 6.35
N LEU A 93 9.24 8.85 6.54
CA LEU A 93 9.27 9.83 5.45
C LEU A 93 10.35 9.52 4.40
N ASN A 94 11.49 8.98 4.82
CA ASN A 94 12.64 8.68 3.95
C ASN A 94 12.64 7.23 3.40
N ARG A 95 11.54 6.47 3.56
CA ARG A 95 11.52 5.03 3.22
C ARG A 95 11.94 4.71 1.78
N VAL A 96 11.56 5.55 0.83
CA VAL A 96 11.92 5.39 -0.60
C VAL A 96 13.42 5.61 -0.86
N GLY A 97 14.14 6.36 -0.02
CA GLY A 97 15.58 6.61 -0.21
C GLY A 97 16.43 5.33 -0.09
N SER A 98 15.98 4.36 0.72
CA SER A 98 16.63 3.04 0.79
C SER A 98 16.41 2.19 -0.47
N GLU A 99 15.23 2.32 -1.08
CA GLU A 99 14.87 1.67 -2.34
C GLU A 99 15.68 2.27 -3.50
N GLU A 100 15.76 3.60 -3.58
CA GLU A 100 16.60 4.33 -4.54
C GLU A 100 18.05 3.82 -4.49
N THR A 101 18.66 3.80 -3.29
CA THR A 101 20.05 3.35 -3.12
C THR A 101 20.24 1.92 -3.61
N THR A 102 19.27 1.05 -3.33
CA THR A 102 19.29 -0.36 -3.75
C THR A 102 19.20 -0.48 -5.28
N LEU A 103 18.26 0.24 -5.90
CA LEU A 103 18.07 0.22 -7.35
C LEU A 103 19.24 0.86 -8.09
N GLN A 104 19.88 1.89 -7.54
CA GLN A 104 21.12 2.47 -8.08
C GLN A 104 22.25 1.43 -8.08
N GLY A 105 22.43 0.69 -6.98
CA GLY A 105 23.42 -0.38 -6.90
C GLY A 105 23.20 -1.52 -7.90
N LEU A 106 21.96 -1.73 -8.34
CA LEU A 106 21.58 -2.71 -9.36
C LEU A 106 21.59 -2.14 -10.80
N GLY A 107 21.84 -0.84 -10.97
CA GLY A 107 21.72 -0.17 -12.27
C GLY A 107 20.27 -0.08 -12.80
N LEU A 108 19.28 -0.23 -11.92
CA LEU A 108 17.85 -0.21 -12.22
C LEU A 108 17.18 1.14 -11.93
N TRP A 109 17.93 2.11 -11.40
CA TRP A 109 17.42 3.45 -11.11
C TRP A 109 17.51 4.39 -12.32
N GLU A 110 18.65 4.46 -13.01
CA GLU A 110 18.84 5.39 -14.15
C GLU A 110 18.32 4.80 -15.47
N ILE A 111 17.09 4.29 -15.47
CA ILE A 111 16.41 3.69 -16.63
C ILE A 111 15.19 4.53 -17.04
N PRO A 112 14.64 4.34 -18.25
CA PRO A 112 13.38 4.98 -18.62
C PRO A 112 12.22 4.58 -17.70
N HIS A 113 11.52 5.58 -17.15
CA HIS A 113 10.37 5.40 -16.26
C HIS A 113 9.07 5.87 -16.94
N PRO A 114 8.36 5.00 -17.67
CA PRO A 114 7.11 5.35 -18.34
C PRO A 114 5.94 5.42 -17.35
N TRP A 115 6.02 6.31 -16.36
CA TRP A 115 5.01 6.46 -15.32
C TRP A 115 3.71 7.06 -15.85
N LEU A 116 2.59 6.60 -15.29
CA LEU A 116 1.25 7.12 -15.55
C LEU A 116 0.63 7.59 -14.22
N ASN A 117 0.49 8.90 -14.07
CA ASN A 117 -0.09 9.53 -12.88
C ASN A 117 -1.44 10.15 -13.22
N LEU A 118 -2.51 9.71 -12.55
CA LEU A 118 -3.88 10.07 -12.90
C LEU A 118 -4.71 10.43 -11.65
N PHE A 119 -5.65 11.36 -11.81
CA PHE A 119 -6.77 11.52 -10.88
C PHE A 119 -8.01 10.84 -11.47
N VAL A 120 -8.51 9.82 -10.78
CA VAL A 120 -9.72 9.10 -11.16
C VAL A 120 -10.87 9.51 -10.22
N PRO A 121 -12.02 9.95 -10.75
CA PRO A 121 -13.20 10.22 -9.91
C PRO A 121 -13.63 8.98 -9.14
N GLU A 122 -13.97 9.13 -7.87
CA GLU A 122 -14.39 8.02 -7.00
C GLU A 122 -15.57 7.24 -7.59
N SER A 123 -16.52 7.94 -8.22
CA SER A 123 -17.67 7.35 -8.92
C SER A 123 -17.29 6.42 -10.09
N ARG A 124 -16.05 6.48 -10.59
CA ARG A 124 -15.55 5.66 -11.70
C ARG A 124 -14.43 4.70 -11.28
N MET A 125 -14.10 4.63 -9.99
CA MET A 125 -13.00 3.80 -9.52
C MET A 125 -13.26 2.31 -9.75
N SER A 126 -14.52 1.85 -9.64
CA SER A 126 -14.88 0.45 -9.95
C SER A 126 -14.70 0.10 -11.43
N ASP A 127 -15.03 1.04 -12.33
CA ASP A 127 -14.83 0.86 -13.77
C ASP A 127 -13.33 0.85 -14.10
N PHE A 128 -12.56 1.73 -13.46
CA PHE A 128 -11.12 1.81 -13.63
C PHE A 128 -10.42 0.55 -13.11
N ASP A 129 -10.81 0.02 -11.95
CA ASP A 129 -10.33 -1.26 -11.43
C ASP A 129 -10.57 -2.39 -12.45
N SER A 130 -11.81 -2.50 -12.94
CA SER A 130 -12.22 -3.55 -13.86
C SER A 130 -11.47 -3.44 -15.19
N GLY A 131 -11.39 -2.23 -15.78
CA GLY A 131 -10.76 -2.03 -17.08
C GLY A 131 -9.23 -2.04 -17.05
N VAL A 132 -8.62 -1.46 -16.02
CA VAL A 132 -7.16 -1.24 -15.95
C VAL A 132 -6.49 -2.30 -15.11
N PHE A 133 -6.82 -2.40 -13.82
CA PHE A 133 -6.10 -3.31 -12.92
C PHE A 133 -6.41 -4.79 -13.24
N ARG A 134 -7.68 -5.11 -13.44
CA ARG A 134 -8.11 -6.48 -13.77
C ARG A 134 -7.99 -6.78 -15.25
N GLY A 135 -8.48 -5.90 -16.12
CA GLY A 135 -8.41 -6.09 -17.57
C GLY A 135 -6.98 -5.98 -18.11
N ILE A 136 -6.43 -4.77 -18.16
CA ILE A 136 -5.12 -4.55 -18.81
C ILE A 136 -3.98 -5.18 -18.02
N LEU A 137 -3.83 -4.88 -16.73
CA LEU A 137 -2.66 -5.34 -15.97
C LEU A 137 -2.71 -6.85 -15.70
N LEU A 138 -3.83 -7.35 -15.14
CA LEU A 138 -3.95 -8.75 -14.73
C LEU A 138 -4.23 -9.71 -15.90
N GLU A 139 -5.33 -9.53 -16.65
CA GLU A 139 -5.72 -10.49 -17.69
C GLU A 139 -4.74 -10.50 -18.87
N GLN A 140 -4.26 -9.33 -19.31
CA GLN A 140 -3.27 -9.24 -20.39
C GLN A 140 -1.82 -9.41 -19.91
N LYS A 141 -1.62 -9.64 -18.60
CA LYS A 141 -0.31 -9.88 -17.97
C LYS A 141 0.73 -8.79 -18.25
N VAL A 142 0.28 -7.54 -18.32
CA VAL A 142 1.18 -6.39 -18.48
C VAL A 142 2.00 -6.23 -17.20
N PRO A 143 3.34 -6.28 -17.25
CA PRO A 143 4.16 -6.05 -16.08
C PRO A 143 4.02 -4.60 -15.61
N ALA A 144 3.85 -4.41 -14.30
CA ALA A 144 3.93 -3.10 -13.66
C ALA A 144 4.89 -3.22 -12.47
N GLY A 145 5.76 -2.23 -12.28
CA GLY A 145 6.68 -2.19 -11.14
C GLY A 145 5.91 -1.99 -9.84
N LEU A 146 5.47 -0.75 -9.59
CA LEU A 146 4.62 -0.40 -8.45
C LEU A 146 3.34 0.26 -8.97
N VAL A 147 2.19 -0.17 -8.45
CA VAL A 147 0.89 0.46 -8.72
C VAL A 147 0.32 0.99 -7.42
N ILE A 148 0.24 2.31 -7.30
CA ILE A 148 -0.27 3.02 -6.12
C ILE A 148 -1.68 3.54 -6.41
N VAL A 149 -2.59 3.34 -5.46
CA VAL A 149 -3.97 3.83 -5.53
C VAL A 149 -4.45 4.25 -4.15
N TYR A 150 -4.92 5.50 -4.03
CA TYR A 150 -5.45 6.02 -2.78
C TYR A 150 -6.49 7.12 -3.02
N PRO A 151 -7.49 7.26 -2.12
CA PRO A 151 -8.48 8.31 -2.22
C PRO A 151 -7.92 9.65 -1.75
N MET A 152 -8.41 10.74 -2.31
CA MET A 152 -8.16 12.10 -1.83
C MET A 152 -9.46 12.87 -1.65
N ASN A 153 -9.52 13.68 -0.59
CA ASN A 153 -10.62 14.60 -0.38
C ASN A 153 -10.41 15.85 -1.26
N ARG A 154 -11.38 16.15 -2.13
CA ARG A 154 -11.34 17.34 -3.00
C ARG A 154 -11.32 18.64 -2.19
N ASN A 155 -12.04 18.65 -1.07
CA ASN A 155 -12.12 19.79 -0.15
C ASN A 155 -11.51 19.35 1.20
N LYS A 156 -10.66 20.20 1.79
CA LYS A 156 -10.09 20.03 3.13
C LYS A 156 -10.82 20.91 4.12
#